data_AF-A0A936MWN2-F1
#
_entry.id   AF-A0A936MWN2-F1
#
_cell.length_a   1.000
_cell.length_b   1.000
_cell.length_c   1.000
_cell.angle_alpha   90.00
_cell.angle_beta   90.00
_cell.angle_gamma   90.00
#
_symmetry.space_group_name_H-M   'P 1'
#
loop_
_entity.id
_entity.type
_entity.pdbx_description
1 polymer ?
#
loop_
_entity_poly.entity_id
_entity_poly.type
_entity_poly.pdbx_seq_one_letter_code
_entity_poly.pdbx_strand_id
1 'polypeptide(L)' 'MASSKQALNRETDEFVAAVGRALRRAAKAARKTARMHGTPIAIMKDGKVVLVKP' A
#
# COMPACT_ATOMS: atom_id res chain seq x y z
N MET A 1 0.81 -2.04 36.96
CA MET A 1 1.55 -1.11 36.08
C MET A 1 1.92 -1.75 34.73
N ALA A 2 1.00 -2.44 34.04
CA ALA A 2 1.26 -3.12 32.75
C ALA A 2 0.28 -2.71 31.63
N SER A 3 -0.44 -1.61 31.80
CA SER A 3 -1.59 -1.23 30.95
C SER A 3 -1.27 -0.22 29.83
N SER A 4 -0.22 0.59 29.96
CA SER A 4 0.08 1.67 29.00
C SER A 4 0.75 1.17 27.73
N LYS A 5 1.67 0.20 27.84
CA LYS A 5 2.40 -0.37 26.69
C LYS A 5 1.49 -1.15 25.74
N GLN A 6 0.47 -1.84 26.27
CA GLN A 6 -0.51 -2.58 25.46
C GLN A 6 -1.43 -1.64 24.68
N ALA A 7 -1.85 -0.52 25.28
CA ALA A 7 -2.67 0.48 24.60
C ALA A 7 -1.90 1.14 23.43
N LEU A 8 -0.63 1.49 23.65
CA LEU A 8 0.24 2.06 22.61
C LEU A 8 0.43 1.12 21.41
N ASN A 9 0.63 -0.18 21.67
CA ASN A 9 0.76 -1.17 20.61
C ASN A 9 -0.51 -1.27 19.75
N ARG A 10 -1.68 -1.28 20.40
CA ARG A 10 -2.97 -1.35 19.71
C ARG A 10 -3.22 -0.12 18.83
N GLU A 11 -2.95 1.07 19.34
CA GLU A 11 -3.06 2.30 18.55
C GLU A 11 -2.12 2.29 17.32
N THR A 12 -0.89 1.80 17.51
CA THR A 12 0.08 1.62 16.43
C THR A 12 -0.43 0.63 15.38
N ASP A 13 -1.00 -0.50 15.79
CA ASP A 13 -1.56 -1.51 14.88
C ASP A 13 -2.74 -0.97 14.07
N GLU A 14 -3.64 -0.22 14.71
CA GLU A 14 -4.79 0.41 14.06
C GLU A 14 -4.34 1.47 13.05
N PHE A 15 -3.32 2.27 13.39
CA PHE A 15 -2.71 3.23 12.47
C PHE A 15 -2.08 2.55 11.26
N VAL A 16 -1.24 1.53 11.47
CA VAL A 16 -0.60 0.78 10.37
C VAL A 16 -1.65 0.11 9.48
N ALA A 17 -2.72 -0.43 10.07
CA ALA A 17 -3.83 -1.00 9.31
C ALA A 17 -4.56 0.06 8.46
N ALA A 18 -4.77 1.27 9.00
CA ALA A 18 -5.36 2.39 8.27
C ALA A 18 -4.49 2.83 7.09
N VAL A 19 -3.17 2.99 7.31
CA VAL A 19 -2.20 3.30 6.25
C VAL A 19 -2.23 2.22 5.17
N GLY A 20 -2.19 0.95 5.55
CA GLY A 20 -2.28 -0.16 4.59
C GLY A 20 -3.56 -0.13 3.75
N ARG A 21 -4.72 0.20 4.33
CA ARG A 21 -5.98 0.37 3.58
C ARG A 21 -5.90 1.55 2.60
N ALA A 22 -5.35 2.68 3.02
CA ALA A 22 -5.19 3.87 2.18
C ALA A 22 -4.29 3.58 0.97
N LEU A 23 -3.14 2.94 1.19
CA LEU A 23 -2.20 2.60 0.12
C LEU A 23 -2.81 1.63 -0.91
N ARG A 24 -3.57 0.62 -0.46
CA ARG A 24 -4.27 -0.31 -1.38
C ARG A 24 -5.29 0.43 -2.27
N ARG A 25 -6.02 1.40 -1.70
CA ARG A 25 -6.98 2.24 -2.44
C ARG A 25 -6.26 3.12 -3.46
N ALA A 26 -5.17 3.78 -3.06
CA ALA A 26 -4.35 4.59 -3.95
C ALA A 26 -3.80 3.76 -5.13
N ALA A 27 -3.27 2.56 -4.84
CA ALA A 27 -2.77 1.67 -5.87
C ALA A 27 -3.86 1.21 -6.84
N LYS A 28 -5.10 0.98 -6.38
CA LYS A 28 -6.24 0.66 -7.26
C LYS A 28 -6.57 1.82 -8.20
N ALA A 29 -6.58 3.05 -7.69
CA ALA A 29 -6.83 4.25 -8.49
C ALA A 29 -5.73 4.45 -9.55
N ALA A 30 -4.46 4.38 -9.15
CA ALA A 30 -3.33 4.52 -10.05
C ALA A 30 -3.37 3.50 -11.20
N ARG A 31 -3.66 2.22 -10.91
CA ARG A 31 -3.81 1.18 -11.94
C ARG A 31 -4.98 1.43 -12.88
N LYS A 32 -6.11 1.95 -12.37
CA LYS A 32 -7.26 2.31 -13.20
C LYS A 32 -6.88 3.40 -14.21
N THR A 33 -6.20 4.46 -13.73
CA THR A 33 -5.72 5.54 -14.59
C THR A 33 -4.68 5.05 -15.59
N ALA A 34 -3.73 4.22 -15.16
CA ALA A 34 -2.71 3.65 -16.04
C ALA A 34 -3.33 2.85 -17.19
N ARG A 35 -4.34 2.02 -16.91
CA ARG A 35 -5.09 1.28 -17.94
C ARG A 35 -5.81 2.19 -18.93
N MET A 36 -6.43 3.25 -18.43
CA MET A 36 -7.17 4.21 -19.26
C MET A 36 -6.26 4.88 -20.29
N HIS A 37 -5.01 5.17 -19.93
CA HIS A 37 -4.06 5.87 -20.80
C HIS A 37 -3.00 4.95 -21.42
N GLY A 38 -3.12 3.62 -21.26
CA GLY A 38 -2.13 2.67 -21.74
C GLY A 38 -0.74 2.83 -21.09
N THR A 39 -0.65 3.49 -19.94
CA THR A 39 0.61 3.72 -19.23
C THR A 39 1.09 2.43 -18.55
N PRO A 40 2.34 1.98 -18.77
CA PRO A 40 2.88 0.82 -18.08
C PRO A 40 2.93 0.99 -16.55
N ILE A 41 2.71 -0.11 -15.82
CA ILE A 41 2.79 -0.15 -14.36
C ILE A 41 4.19 -0.64 -13.95
N ALA A 42 4.87 0.08 -13.06
CA ALA A 42 6.11 -0.38 -12.45
C ALA A 42 5.84 -1.35 -11.30
N ILE A 43 6.47 -2.53 -11.33
CA ILE A 43 6.42 -3.53 -10.26
C ILE A 43 7.82 -3.99 -9.89
N MET A 44 8.02 -4.40 -8.63
CA MET A 44 9.22 -5.12 -8.22
C MET A 44 9.05 -6.60 -8.58
N LYS A 45 9.94 -7.14 -9.40
CA LYS A 45 9.99 -8.55 -9.79
C LYS A 45 11.44 -9.02 -9.73
N ASP A 46 11.71 -10.09 -8.99
CA ASP A 46 13.05 -10.67 -8.86
C ASP A 46 14.12 -9.65 -8.41
N GLY A 47 13.75 -8.76 -7.50
CA GLY A 47 14.63 -7.70 -6.97
C GLY A 47 14.90 -6.53 -7.95
N LYS A 48 14.21 -6.49 -9.09
CA LYS A 48 14.33 -5.41 -10.09
C LYS A 48 12.99 -4.73 -10.33
N VAL A 49 13.04 -3.44 -10.65
CA VAL A 49 11.87 -2.71 -11.12
C VAL A 49 11.66 -3.04 -12.60
N VAL A 50 10.48 -3.55 -12.94
CA VAL A 50 10.08 -3.86 -14.32
C VAL A 50 8.78 -3.15 -14.66
N LEU A 51 8.64 -2.76 -15.93
CA LEU A 51 7.41 -2.18 -16.46
C LEU A 51 6.56 -3.29 -17.07
N VAL A 52 5.32 -3.41 -16.61
CA VAL A 52 4.32 -4.33 -17.16
C VAL A 52 3.24 -3.55 -17.87
N LYS A 53 2.73 -4.12 -18.97
CA LYS A 53 1.53 -3.57 -19.63
C LYS A 53 0.37 -3.54 -18.62
N PRO A 54 -0.43 -2.46 -18.62
CA PRO A 54 -1.42 -2.20 -17.58
C PRO A 54 -2.60 -3.18 -17.55
#